data_AF-A0A960TPW1-F1
#
_entry.id   AF-A0A960TPW1-F1
#
_cell.length_a   1.000
_cell.length_b   1.000
_cell.length_c   1.000
_cell.angle_alpha   90.00
_cell.angle_beta   90.00
_cell.angle_gamma   90.00
#
_symmetry.space_group_name_H-M   'P 1'
#
loop_
_entity.id
_entity.type
_entity.pdbx_description
1 polymer ?
#
loop_
_entity_poly.entity_id
_entity_poly.type
_entity_poly.pdbx_seq_one_letter_code
_entity_poly.pdbx_strand_id
1 'polypeptide(L)'
;MKLYGPFQCVHFQEAPLCGPLKNLDVIDAAGLLVHEGKIVALGKFEELKAKAKEVVAFDRPLVCLPGFVDCHTHLCFAGTRAGEYVQKLEGATYLQIARAGGGILSTVAKTRQASEEE
;
A
#
# COMPACT_ATOMS: atom_id res chain seq x y z
N MET A 1 -16.62 12.67 -16.57
CA MET A 1 -16.52 11.20 -16.57
C MET A 1 -15.39 10.83 -17.52
N LYS A 2 -14.28 10.38 -16.96
CA LYS A 2 -13.04 10.09 -17.67
C LYS A 2 -12.78 8.59 -17.60
N LEU A 3 -12.56 7.97 -18.74
CA LEU A 3 -12.28 6.54 -18.86
C LEU A 3 -10.78 6.31 -18.98
N TYR A 4 -10.24 5.40 -18.19
CA TYR A 4 -8.84 4.96 -18.26
C TYR A 4 -8.79 3.48 -18.65
N GLY A 5 -7.86 3.10 -19.53
CA GLY A 5 -7.69 1.73 -19.99
C GLY A 5 -7.14 1.70 -21.42
N PRO A 6 -7.14 0.57 -22.14
CA PRO A 6 -7.35 -0.75 -21.61
C PRO A 6 -6.17 -1.21 -20.74
N PHE A 7 -6.45 -2.02 -19.73
CA PHE A 7 -5.46 -2.75 -18.93
C PHE A 7 -6.05 -4.08 -18.46
N GLN A 8 -5.24 -5.01 -17.98
CA GLN A 8 -5.76 -6.10 -17.15
C GLN A 8 -6.06 -5.53 -15.76
N CYS A 9 -7.24 -5.76 -15.20
CA CYS A 9 -7.60 -5.24 -13.88
C CYS A 9 -7.85 -6.39 -12.91
N VAL A 10 -7.15 -6.37 -11.77
CA VAL A 10 -7.50 -7.20 -10.62
C VAL A 10 -8.42 -6.40 -9.72
N HIS A 11 -9.53 -6.97 -9.28
CA HIS A 11 -10.45 -6.31 -8.36
C HIS A 11 -10.95 -7.25 -7.26
N PHE A 12 -11.64 -6.67 -6.28
CA PHE A 12 -12.15 -7.38 -5.09
C PHE A 12 -13.63 -7.05 -4.84
N GLN A 13 -14.40 -6.72 -5.89
CA GLN A 13 -15.82 -6.32 -5.74
C GLN A 13 -16.68 -7.41 -5.09
N GLU A 14 -16.38 -8.68 -5.39
CA GLU A 14 -17.10 -9.85 -4.88
C GLU A 14 -16.26 -10.65 -3.84
N ALA A 15 -15.14 -10.09 -3.39
CA ALA A 15 -14.25 -10.79 -2.47
C ALA A 15 -14.87 -10.87 -1.06
N PRO A 16 -14.68 -11.98 -0.32
CA PRO A 16 -15.13 -12.08 1.06
C PRO A 16 -14.34 -11.11 1.96
N LEU A 17 -15.02 -10.49 2.92
CA LEU A 17 -14.40 -9.56 3.88
C LEU A 17 -13.43 -10.26 4.85
N CYS A 18 -13.56 -11.58 5.02
CA CYS A 18 -12.70 -12.38 5.89
C CYS A 18 -12.55 -13.81 5.36
N GLY A 19 -11.52 -14.51 5.83
CA GLY A 19 -11.18 -15.84 5.34
C GLY A 19 -10.26 -15.80 4.11
N PRO A 20 -9.94 -16.97 3.53
CA PRO A 20 -8.96 -17.06 2.45
C PRO A 20 -9.53 -16.53 1.13
N LEU A 21 -8.74 -15.71 0.43
CA LEU A 21 -8.94 -15.44 -0.99
C LEU A 21 -8.51 -16.67 -1.78
N LYS A 22 -9.47 -17.32 -2.46
CA LYS A 22 -9.19 -18.55 -3.24
C LYS A 22 -8.79 -18.25 -4.68
N ASN A 23 -9.39 -17.23 -5.26
CA ASN A 23 -9.14 -16.76 -6.63
C ASN A 23 -9.11 -15.24 -6.63
N LEU A 24 -8.47 -14.66 -7.64
CA LEU A 24 -8.51 -13.23 -7.92
C LEU A 24 -9.49 -12.97 -9.05
N ASP A 25 -10.33 -11.95 -8.91
CA ASP A 25 -11.21 -11.52 -9.98
C ASP A 25 -10.42 -10.63 -10.93
N VAL A 26 -10.37 -11.05 -12.20
CA VAL A 26 -9.56 -10.39 -13.23
C VAL A 26 -10.40 -10.08 -14.45
N ILE A 27 -10.31 -8.84 -14.94
CA ILE A 27 -10.93 -8.39 -16.18
C ILE A 27 -9.82 -8.03 -17.17
N ASP A 28 -9.69 -8.80 -18.26
CA ASP A 28 -8.80 -8.44 -19.37
C ASP A 28 -9.38 -7.29 -20.20
N ALA A 29 -8.51 -6.41 -20.70
CA ALA A 29 -8.88 -5.21 -21.46
C ALA A 29 -9.98 -4.39 -20.74
N ALA A 30 -9.83 -4.24 -19.43
CA ALA A 30 -10.71 -3.47 -18.56
C ALA A 30 -10.53 -1.97 -18.75
N GLY A 31 -11.57 -1.22 -18.37
CA GLY A 31 -11.53 0.22 -18.20
C GLY A 31 -12.12 0.65 -16.86
N LEU A 32 -11.59 1.75 -16.32
CA LEU A 32 -12.10 2.42 -15.13
C LEU A 32 -12.73 3.75 -15.51
N LEU A 33 -14.04 3.88 -15.28
CA LEU A 33 -14.75 5.15 -15.43
C LEU A 33 -14.68 5.92 -14.12
N VAL A 34 -14.06 7.10 -14.16
CA VAL A 34 -13.84 7.95 -12.99
C VAL A 34 -14.64 9.24 -13.11
N HIS A 35 -15.27 9.64 -12.02
CA HIS A 35 -15.96 10.92 -11.89
C HIS A 35 -15.67 11.50 -10.50
N GLU A 36 -15.15 12.74 -10.45
CA GLU A 36 -14.87 13.46 -9.19
C GLU A 36 -14.00 12.65 -8.22
N GLY A 37 -12.93 12.05 -8.75
CA GLY A 37 -11.98 11.25 -7.97
C GLY A 37 -12.49 9.87 -7.54
N LYS A 38 -13.72 9.50 -7.88
CA LYS A 38 -14.31 8.20 -7.55
C LYS A 38 -14.43 7.31 -8.78
N ILE A 39 -14.19 6.02 -8.59
CA ILE A 39 -14.50 4.99 -9.59
C ILE A 39 -16.01 4.79 -9.58
N VAL A 40 -16.67 5.09 -10.70
CA VAL A 40 -18.13 4.96 -10.86
C VAL A 40 -18.53 3.75 -11.68
N ALA A 41 -17.61 3.19 -12.47
CA ALA A 41 -17.79 1.90 -13.13
C ALA A 41 -16.43 1.24 -13.41
N LEU A 42 -16.42 -0.09 -13.35
CA LEU A 42 -15.35 -0.98 -13.79
C LEU A 42 -15.98 -2.01 -14.73
N GLY A 43 -15.31 -2.34 -15.83
CA GLY A 43 -15.81 -3.28 -16.83
C GLY A 43 -14.90 -3.35 -18.04
N LYS A 44 -15.37 -3.93 -19.15
CA LYS A 44 -14.61 -3.96 -20.41
C LYS A 44 -14.44 -2.54 -20.96
N PHE A 45 -13.23 -2.21 -21.40
CA PHE A 45 -12.89 -0.87 -21.87
C PHE A 45 -13.80 -0.39 -23.01
N GLU A 46 -14.05 -1.26 -24.00
CA GLU A 46 -14.89 -0.95 -25.16
C GLU A 46 -16.35 -0.68 -24.77
N GLU A 47 -16.90 -1.41 -23.81
CA GLU A 47 -18.28 -1.23 -23.33
C GLU A 47 -18.46 0.10 -22.59
N LEU A 48 -17.41 0.56 -21.90
CA LEU A 48 -17.44 1.81 -21.13
C LEU A 48 -17.19 3.06 -21.98
N LYS A 49 -16.64 2.95 -23.19
CA LYS A 49 -16.36 4.09 -24.08
C LYS A 49 -17.60 4.95 -24.33
N ALA A 50 -18.76 4.33 -24.55
CA ALA A 50 -20.01 5.04 -24.82
C ALA A 50 -20.48 5.94 -23.66
N LYS A 51 -20.01 5.68 -22.44
CA LYS A 51 -20.37 6.42 -21.22
C LYS A 51 -19.31 7.48 -20.85
N ALA A 52 -18.20 7.54 -21.57
CA ALA A 52 -17.08 8.43 -21.27
C ALA A 52 -17.23 9.77 -21.99
N LYS A 53 -16.89 10.88 -21.31
CA LYS A 53 -16.73 12.20 -21.95
C LYS A 53 -15.30 12.42 -22.44
N GLU A 54 -14.33 11.75 -21.79
CA GLU A 54 -12.91 11.81 -22.10
C GLU A 54 -12.32 10.41 -21.95
N VAL A 55 -11.40 10.03 -22.82
CA VAL A 55 -10.75 8.72 -22.82
C VAL A 55 -9.24 8.89 -22.73
N VAL A 56 -8.63 8.19 -21.78
CA VAL A 56 -7.18 8.01 -21.65
C VAL A 56 -6.89 6.57 -22.02
N ALA A 57 -6.49 6.39 -23.29
CA ALA A 57 -6.11 5.10 -23.83
C ALA A 57 -4.64 4.80 -23.53
N PHE A 58 -4.33 3.60 -23.05
CA PHE A 58 -2.96 3.09 -22.93
C PHE A 58 -2.65 2.18 -24.11
N ASP A 59 -1.47 2.37 -24.70
CA ASP A 59 -0.98 1.69 -25.90
C ASP A 59 -0.02 0.53 -25.58
N ARG A 60 0.02 0.10 -24.31
CA ARG A 60 0.89 -0.97 -23.83
C ARG A 60 0.19 -1.86 -22.80
N PRO A 61 0.64 -3.11 -22.62
CA PRO A 61 0.13 -3.97 -21.57
C PRO A 61 0.39 -3.37 -20.19
N LEU A 62 -0.67 -3.25 -19.39
CA LEU A 62 -0.62 -2.76 -18.02
C LEU A 62 -1.52 -3.64 -17.14
N VAL A 63 -1.16 -3.73 -15.86
CA VAL A 63 -1.99 -4.33 -14.82
C VAL A 63 -2.43 -3.23 -13.86
N CYS A 64 -3.73 -3.04 -13.72
CA CYS A 64 -4.33 -2.17 -12.73
C CYS A 64 -4.65 -2.99 -11.49
N LEU A 65 -4.08 -2.56 -10.36
CA LEU A 65 -4.34 -3.10 -9.03
C LEU A 65 -4.98 -1.99 -8.17
N PRO A 66 -5.80 -2.34 -7.17
CA PRO A 66 -6.16 -1.40 -6.13
C PRO A 66 -4.89 -0.89 -5.42
N GLY A 67 -4.95 0.33 -4.90
CA GLY A 67 -3.86 0.87 -4.08
C GLY A 67 -3.59 -0.05 -2.89
N PHE A 68 -2.32 -0.29 -2.58
CA PHE A 68 -1.95 -1.11 -1.44
C PHE A 68 -2.32 -0.42 -0.12
N VAL A 69 -2.73 -1.24 0.85
CA VAL A 69 -3.06 -0.80 2.21
C VAL A 69 -2.07 -1.47 3.15
N ASP A 70 -1.26 -0.64 3.82
CA ASP A 70 -0.46 -1.08 4.97
C ASP A 70 -1.31 -0.90 6.23
N CYS A 71 -1.89 -1.99 6.72
CA CYS A 71 -2.80 -1.98 7.87
C CYS A 71 -2.08 -1.97 9.23
N HIS A 72 -0.76 -2.17 9.26
CA HIS A 72 -0.01 -2.21 10.51
C HIS A 72 1.38 -1.63 10.32
N THR A 73 1.55 -0.39 10.76
CA THR A 73 2.85 0.27 10.80
C THR A 73 3.08 0.98 12.13
N HIS A 74 4.35 1.09 12.50
CA HIS A 74 4.82 1.99 13.54
C HIS A 74 5.68 3.08 12.88
N LEU A 75 5.13 3.76 11.87
CA LEU A 75 5.88 4.70 11.04
C LEU A 75 6.41 5.91 11.83
N CYS A 76 5.61 6.44 12.75
CA CYS A 76 5.97 7.63 13.52
C CYS A 76 6.80 7.26 14.76
N PHE A 77 8.12 7.42 14.69
CA PHE A 77 9.03 7.35 15.82
C PHE A 77 10.30 8.18 15.52
N ALA A 78 10.99 8.63 16.56
CA ALA A 78 12.22 9.40 16.37
C ALA A 78 13.49 8.55 16.55
N GLY A 79 14.54 8.98 15.86
CA GLY A 79 15.84 8.32 15.85
C GLY A 79 15.86 6.96 15.17
N THR A 80 16.92 6.18 15.42
CA THR A 80 17.13 4.86 14.80
C THR A 80 17.62 3.83 15.80
N ARG A 81 17.39 2.55 15.50
CA ARG A 81 17.93 1.39 16.23
C ARG A 81 19.03 0.65 15.46
N ALA A 82 19.59 1.26 14.41
CA ALA A 82 20.67 0.67 13.62
C ALA A 82 21.90 0.27 14.46
N GLY A 83 22.27 1.05 15.48
CA GLY A 83 23.38 0.69 16.38
C GLY A 83 23.11 -0.58 17.19
N GLU A 84 21.85 -0.81 17.59
CA GLU A 84 21.47 -2.07 18.27
C GLU A 84 21.51 -3.25 17.30
N TYR A 85 21.24 -3.02 16.02
CA TYR A 85 21.36 -4.05 14.99
C TYR A 85 22.82 -4.50 14.83
N VAL A 86 23.78 -3.57 14.83
CA VAL A 86 25.22 -3.89 14.83
C VAL A 86 25.62 -4.71 16.06
N GLN A 87 25.20 -4.31 17.26
CA GLN A 87 25.49 -5.05 18.49
C GLN A 87 24.97 -6.50 18.43
N LYS A 88 23.79 -6.73 17.82
CA LYS A 88 23.26 -8.10 17.62
C LYS A 88 24.16 -8.93 16.70
N LEU A 89 24.69 -8.33 15.63
CA LEU A 89 25.62 -9.02 14.72
C LEU A 89 26.94 -9.37 15.41
N GLU A 90 27.38 -8.57 16.37
CA GLU A 90 28.55 -8.83 17.21
C GLU A 90 28.28 -9.82 18.36
N GLY A 91 27.06 -10.36 18.46
CA GLY A 91 26.69 -11.41 19.41
C GLY A 91 26.02 -10.93 20.69
N ALA A 92 25.67 -9.64 20.81
CA ALA A 92 24.91 -9.16 21.96
C ALA A 92 23.50 -9.73 21.98
N THR A 93 23.10 -10.29 23.11
CA THR A 93 21.74 -10.76 23.35
C THR A 93 20.77 -9.59 23.48
N TYR A 94 19.49 -9.84 23.19
CA TYR A 94 18.42 -8.87 23.40
C TYR A 94 18.43 -8.26 24.82
N LEU A 95 18.64 -9.09 25.85
CA LEU A 95 18.66 -8.65 27.24
C LEU A 95 19.87 -7.77 27.55
N GLN A 96 21.04 -8.03 26.96
CA GLN A 96 22.21 -7.16 27.11
C GLN A 96 21.96 -5.78 26.50
N ILE A 97 21.38 -5.73 25.29
CA ILE A 97 21.02 -4.47 24.62
C ILE A 97 19.97 -3.69 25.43
N ALA A 98 18.94 -4.38 25.94
CA ALA A 98 17.92 -3.75 26.78
C ALA A 98 18.50 -3.21 28.09
N ARG A 99 19.39 -3.96 28.76
CA ARG A 99 20.09 -3.50 29.98
C ARG A 99 21.00 -2.29 29.72
N ALA A 100 21.54 -2.16 28.52
CA ALA A 100 22.32 -1.00 28.08
C ALA A 100 21.46 0.21 27.67
N GLY A 101 20.13 0.15 27.87
CA GLY A 101 19.21 1.24 27.49
C GLY A 101 18.76 1.23 26.03
N GLY A 102 19.07 0.16 25.28
CA GLY A 102 18.54 -0.10 23.96
C GLY A 102 17.08 -0.60 24.00
N GLY A 103 16.62 -1.23 22.92
CA GLY A 103 15.28 -1.79 22.87
C GLY A 103 14.20 -0.74 22.60
N ILE A 104 12.96 -1.11 22.93
CA ILE A 104 11.81 -0.21 22.80
C ILE A 104 11.97 1.07 23.63
N LEU A 105 12.63 0.98 24.79
CA LEU A 105 12.86 2.12 25.68
C LEU A 105 13.75 3.18 25.02
N SER A 106 14.71 2.77 24.18
CA SER A 106 15.53 3.71 23.39
C SER A 106 14.67 4.51 22.42
N THR A 107 13.77 3.85 21.69
CA THR A 107 12.82 4.52 20.80
C THR A 107 11.89 5.43 21.58
N VAL A 108 11.32 4.98 22.70
CA VAL A 108 10.46 5.82 23.56
C VAL A 108 11.18 7.07 24.03
N ALA A 109 12.43 6.95 24.48
CA ALA A 109 13.22 8.09 24.93
C ALA A 109 13.47 9.10 23.81
N LYS A 110 13.88 8.62 22.63
CA LYS A 110 14.11 9.46 21.45
C LYS A 110 12.84 10.15 20.97
N THR A 111 11.73 9.42 20.85
CA THR A 111 10.44 9.99 20.44
C THR A 111 9.93 11.03 21.43
N ARG A 112 10.20 10.91 22.74
CA ARG A 112 9.85 11.94 23.74
C ARG A 112 10.71 13.20 23.67
N GLN A 113 11.94 13.06 23.16
CA GLN A 113 12.90 14.16 23.06
C GLN A 113 12.82 14.89 21.72
N ALA A 114 12.11 14.33 20.74
CA ALA A 114 11.89 14.91 19.44
C ALA A 114 11.18 16.27 19.54
N SER A 115 11.60 17.21 18.70
CA SER A 115 10.89 18.47 18.51
C SER A 115 9.63 18.29 17.66
N GLU A 116 8.80 19.32 17.52
CA GLU A 116 7.63 19.26 16.62
C GLU A 116 8.01 19.22 15.13
N GLU A 117 9.19 19.73 14.78
CA GLU A 117 9.73 19.71 13.40
C GLU A 117 10.36 18.34 13.05
N GLU A 118 10.54 17.46 14.04
CA GLU A 118 11.24 16.18 13.96
C GLU A 118 10.25 14.99 14.06
#